data_AF-A0A2A6E7M0-F1
#
_entry.id   AF-A0A2A6E7M0-F1
#
_cell.length_a   1.000
_cell.length_b   1.000
_cell.length_c   1.000
_cell.angle_alpha   90.00
_cell.angle_beta   90.00
_cell.angle_gamma   90.00
#
_symmetry.space_group_name_H-M   'P 1'
#
loop_
_entity.id
_entity.type
_entity.pdbx_description
1 polymer ?
#
loop_
_entity_poly.entity_id
_entity_poly.type
_entity_poly.pdbx_seq_one_letter_code
_entity_poly.pdbx_strand_id
1 'polypeptide(L)'
;MMNKTKLWTKWIPEAFFALLLIGTFHPITIGLAVVLGVLFLIRKQTLPAVILGSILSVLFVMGSLYMTLALLSEYYEFETASWEAIRMFVVGMLILGTSFVMGIVMLIKYLNYFSRIQYSH
;
A
#
# COMPACT_ATOMS: atom_id res chain seq x y z
N MET A 1 -8.18 28.44 6.91
CA MET A 1 -9.18 27.39 7.16
C MET A 1 -8.89 26.20 6.24
N MET A 2 -8.33 25.10 6.74
CA MET A 2 -8.02 23.94 5.88
C MET A 2 -9.32 23.20 5.56
N ASN A 3 -9.69 23.11 4.28
CA ASN A 3 -10.94 22.50 3.83
C ASN A 3 -11.01 21.04 4.33
N LYS A 4 -12.05 20.68 5.11
CA LYS A 4 -12.16 19.37 5.80
C LYS A 4 -12.06 18.18 4.84
N THR A 5 -12.38 18.39 3.57
CA THR A 5 -12.24 17.42 2.47
C THR A 5 -10.79 17.02 2.20
N LYS A 6 -9.79 17.90 2.40
CA LYS A 6 -8.36 17.58 2.22
C LYS A 6 -7.77 16.67 3.32
N LEU A 7 -8.48 16.50 4.44
CA LEU A 7 -7.94 15.73 5.58
C LEU A 7 -8.08 14.21 5.37
N TRP A 8 -9.18 13.77 4.76
CA TRP A 8 -9.49 12.35 4.55
C TRP A 8 -8.71 11.73 3.39
N THR A 9 -8.46 12.50 2.33
CA THR A 9 -7.70 12.02 1.16
C THR A 9 -6.25 11.64 1.51
N LYS A 10 -5.73 12.15 2.63
CA LYS A 10 -4.37 11.84 3.11
C LYS A 10 -4.18 10.39 3.53
N TRP A 11 -5.26 9.69 3.83
CA TRP A 11 -5.25 8.34 4.39
C TRP A 11 -5.73 7.26 3.43
N ILE A 12 -5.93 7.63 2.16
CA ILE A 12 -6.27 6.71 1.08
C ILE A 12 -5.31 5.51 1.02
N PRO A 13 -3.98 5.66 1.09
CA PRO A 13 -3.10 4.51 0.95
C PRO A 13 -3.24 3.49 2.09
N GLU A 14 -3.35 3.91 3.36
CA GLU A 14 -3.55 2.98 4.48
C GLU A 14 -4.90 2.30 4.43
N ALA A 15 -5.95 3.04 4.09
CA ALA A 15 -7.29 2.47 3.94
C ALA A 15 -7.32 1.42 2.81
N PHE A 16 -6.64 1.71 1.69
CA PHE A 16 -6.50 0.79 0.58
C PHE A 16 -5.80 -0.52 1.01
N PHE A 17 -4.64 -0.43 1.66
CA PHE A 17 -3.92 -1.63 2.11
C PHE A 17 -4.65 -2.38 3.23
N ALA A 18 -5.29 -1.68 4.15
CA ALA A 18 -6.10 -2.32 5.19
C ALA A 18 -7.24 -3.15 4.60
N LEU A 19 -7.95 -2.60 3.59
CA LEU A 19 -9.01 -3.34 2.88
C LEU A 19 -8.47 -4.58 2.17
N LEU A 20 -7.34 -4.47 1.46
CA LEU A 20 -6.72 -5.62 0.81
C LEU A 20 -6.31 -6.70 1.80
N LEU A 21 -5.68 -6.31 2.92
CA LEU A 21 -5.21 -7.24 3.95
C LEU A 21 -6.34 -7.93 4.73
N ILE A 22 -7.47 -7.26 4.91
CA ILE A 22 -8.68 -7.87 5.49
C ILE A 22 -9.27 -8.87 4.50
N GLY A 23 -9.28 -8.54 3.21
CA GLY A 23 -9.84 -9.38 2.15
C GLY A 23 -9.12 -10.72 1.93
N THR A 24 -7.90 -10.90 2.44
CA THR A 24 -7.19 -12.19 2.37
C THR A 24 -7.64 -13.21 3.42
N PHE A 25 -8.46 -12.80 4.40
CA PHE A 25 -8.97 -13.65 5.49
C PHE A 25 -7.87 -14.45 6.25
N HIS A 26 -6.64 -13.95 6.24
CA HIS A 26 -5.52 -14.60 6.90
C HIS A 26 -5.20 -13.91 8.25
N PRO A 27 -5.03 -14.64 9.37
CA PRO A 27 -4.83 -14.02 10.69
C PRO A 27 -3.68 -13.02 10.76
N ILE A 28 -2.56 -13.32 10.10
CA ILE A 28 -1.37 -12.45 10.06
C ILE A 28 -1.66 -11.13 9.32
N THR A 29 -2.36 -11.19 8.19
CA THR A 29 -2.67 -9.99 7.39
C THR A 29 -3.72 -9.13 8.07
N ILE A 30 -4.67 -9.75 8.77
CA ILE A 30 -5.63 -9.04 9.62
C ILE A 30 -4.90 -8.28 10.73
N GLY A 31 -3.89 -8.89 11.37
CA GLY A 31 -3.03 -8.21 12.33
C GLY A 31 -2.34 -6.98 11.73
N LEU A 32 -1.79 -7.09 10.51
CA LEU A 32 -1.20 -5.96 9.78
C LEU A 32 -2.24 -4.88 9.41
N ALA A 33 -3.46 -5.27 9.06
CA ALA A 33 -4.55 -4.33 8.79
C ALA A 33 -4.93 -3.53 10.04
N VAL A 34 -4.92 -4.17 11.22
CA VAL A 34 -5.13 -3.49 12.51
C VAL A 34 -4.01 -2.49 12.77
N VAL A 35 -2.74 -2.84 12.50
CA VAL A 35 -1.61 -1.91 12.64
C VAL A 35 -1.78 -0.69 11.74
N LEU A 36 -2.20 -0.88 10.48
CA LEU A 36 -2.53 0.24 9.58
C LEU A 36 -3.72 1.06 10.08
N GLY A 37 -4.73 0.42 10.65
CA GLY A 37 -5.87 1.08 11.29
C GLY A 37 -5.45 1.93 12.49
N VAL A 38 -4.51 1.45 13.31
CA VAL A 38 -3.95 2.23 14.42
C VAL A 38 -3.16 3.43 13.90
N LEU A 39 -2.32 3.24 12.86
CA LEU A 39 -1.61 4.33 12.21
C LEU A 39 -2.57 5.38 11.62
N PHE A 40 -3.73 4.96 11.11
CA PHE A 40 -4.81 5.81 10.62
C PHE A 40 -5.44 6.67 11.74
N LEU A 41 -5.63 6.09 12.92
CA LEU A 41 -6.27 6.78 14.06
C LEU A 41 -5.35 7.80 14.75
N ILE A 42 -4.03 7.62 14.65
CA ILE A 42 -3.04 8.53 15.23
C ILE A 42 -3.01 9.86 14.44
N ARG A 43 -3.76 10.85 14.92
CA ARG A 43 -3.82 12.20 14.31
C ARG A 43 -2.48 12.94 14.33
N LYS A 44 -1.64 12.69 15.33
CA LYS A 44 -0.31 13.31 15.47
C LYS A 44 0.74 12.24 15.20
N GLN A 45 1.33 12.29 14.01
CA GLN A 45 2.34 11.33 13.57
C GLN A 45 3.59 11.44 14.45
N THR A 46 3.71 10.54 15.43
CA THR A 46 4.89 10.43 16.29
C THR A 46 6.05 9.82 15.50
N LEU A 47 7.30 10.07 15.91
CA LEU A 47 8.48 9.50 15.24
C LEU A 47 8.38 7.98 15.02
N PRO A 48 7.93 7.16 16.01
CA PRO A 48 7.75 5.73 15.79
C PRO A 48 6.70 5.38 14.73
N ALA A 49 5.59 6.12 14.68
CA ALA A 49 4.54 5.91 13.67
C ALA A 49 5.05 6.24 12.26
N VAL A 50 5.90 7.26 12.13
CA VAL A 50 6.53 7.62 10.85
C VAL A 50 7.51 6.55 10.38
N ILE A 51 8.36 6.04 11.28
CA ILE A 51 9.29 4.96 10.96
C ILE A 51 8.52 3.70 10.54
N LEU A 52 7.53 3.28 11.33
CA LEU A 52 6.71 2.10 11.03
C LEU A 52 5.98 2.25 9.70
N GLY A 53 5.36 3.41 9.46
CA GLY A 53 4.69 3.71 8.20
C GLY A 53 5.64 3.68 7.00
N SER A 54 6.87 4.16 7.17
CA SER A 54 7.91 4.12 6.12
C SER A 54 8.32 2.68 5.80
N ILE A 55 8.57 1.86 6.82
CA ILE A 55 8.93 0.44 6.67
C ILE A 55 7.81 -0.31 5.94
N LEU A 56 6.55 -0.14 6.39
CA LEU A 56 5.40 -0.77 5.75
C LEU A 56 5.24 -0.34 4.29
N SER A 57 5.46 0.94 4.00
CA SER A 57 5.39 1.46 2.62
C SER A 57 6.43 0.78 1.73
N VAL A 58 7.67 0.62 2.20
CA VAL A 58 8.73 -0.08 1.46
C VAL A 58 8.36 -1.54 1.22
N LEU A 59 7.86 -2.23 2.24
CA LEU A 59 7.42 -3.62 2.11
C LEU A 59 6.29 -3.76 1.08
N PHE A 60 5.30 -2.86 1.08
CA PHE A 60 4.24 -2.89 0.08
C PHE A 60 4.74 -2.57 -1.33
N VAL A 61 5.66 -1.60 -1.49
CA VAL A 61 6.25 -1.29 -2.81
C VAL A 61 7.03 -2.48 -3.34
N MET A 62 7.95 -3.03 -2.55
CA MET A 62 8.79 -4.16 -2.96
C MET A 62 7.95 -5.42 -3.20
N GLY A 63 7.00 -5.71 -2.30
CA GLY A 63 6.09 -6.83 -2.44
C GLY A 63 5.20 -6.72 -3.69
N SER A 64 4.63 -5.53 -3.95
CA SER A 64 3.80 -5.31 -5.14
C SER A 64 4.62 -5.43 -6.42
N LEU A 65 5.84 -4.90 -6.44
CA LEU A 65 6.75 -5.03 -7.58
C LEU A 65 7.11 -6.49 -7.83
N TYR A 66 7.51 -7.22 -6.78
CA TYR A 66 7.81 -8.65 -6.86
C TYR A 66 6.64 -9.44 -7.44
N MET A 67 5.44 -9.23 -6.90
CA MET A 67 4.23 -9.92 -7.38
C MET A 67 3.87 -9.53 -8.81
N THR A 68 4.06 -8.27 -9.20
CA THR A 68 3.81 -7.81 -10.59
C THR A 68 4.75 -8.51 -11.57
N LEU A 69 6.04 -8.63 -11.21
CA LEU A 69 7.03 -9.34 -12.01
C LEU A 69 6.74 -10.84 -12.06
N ALA A 70 6.29 -11.44 -10.94
CA ALA A 70 5.88 -12.83 -10.91
C ALA A 70 4.68 -13.10 -11.84
N LEU A 71 3.65 -12.24 -11.78
CA LEU A 71 2.48 -12.34 -12.68
C LEU A 71 2.88 -12.17 -14.15
N LEU A 72 3.79 -11.25 -14.44
CA LEU A 72 4.30 -11.06 -15.80
C LEU A 72 5.07 -12.29 -16.29
N SER A 73 5.91 -12.87 -15.43
CA SER A 73 6.65 -14.11 -15.72
C SER A 73 5.69 -15.26 -16.04
N GLU A 74 4.68 -15.47 -15.19
CA GLU A 74 3.67 -16.52 -15.37
C GLU A 74 2.87 -16.33 -16.66
N TYR A 75 2.51 -15.08 -17.00
CA TYR A 75 1.80 -14.80 -18.25
C TYR A 75 2.60 -15.20 -19.51
N TYR A 76 3.93 -15.02 -19.49
CA TYR A 76 4.80 -15.39 -20.61
C TYR A 76 5.04 -16.90 -20.74
N GLU A 77 4.75 -17.69 -19.71
CA GLU A 77 4.89 -19.15 -19.74
C GLU A 77 3.71 -19.85 -20.44
N PHE A 78 2.58 -19.17 -20.64
CA PHE A 78 1.45 -19.77 -21.33
C PHE A 78 1.70 -19.88 -22.84
N GLU A 79 1.67 -21.12 -23.35
CA GLU A 79 1.81 -21.42 -24.78
C GLU A 79 0.65 -20.86 -25.62
N THR A 80 -0.52 -20.65 -25.01
CA THR A 80 -1.68 -20.05 -25.65
C THR A 80 -2.34 -19.02 -24.73
N ALA A 81 -2.63 -17.84 -25.26
CA ALA A 81 -3.33 -16.78 -24.55
C ALA A 81 -4.83 -17.13 -24.43
N SER A 82 -5.17 -18.00 -23.47
CA SER A 82 -6.55 -18.31 -23.13
C SER A 82 -7.26 -17.08 -22.55
N TRP A 83 -8.59 -17.04 -22.66
CA TRP A 83 -9.39 -15.94 -22.11
C TRP A 83 -9.22 -15.82 -20.60
N GLU A 84 -9.06 -16.96 -19.92
CA GLU A 84 -8.79 -17.05 -18.49
C GLU A 84 -7.43 -16.45 -18.11
N ALA A 85 -6.37 -16.75 -18.87
CA ALA A 85 -5.03 -16.22 -18.63
C ALA A 85 -5.00 -14.69 -18.81
N ILE A 86 -5.64 -14.18 -19.87
CA ILE A 86 -5.76 -12.74 -20.10
C ILE A 86 -6.54 -12.08 -18.94
N ARG A 87 -7.63 -12.70 -18.48
CA ARG A 87 -8.43 -12.16 -17.37
C ARG A 87 -7.62 -12.11 -16.07
N MET A 88 -6.89 -13.18 -15.74
CA MET A 88 -6.03 -13.21 -14.55
C MET A 88 -4.92 -12.16 -14.65
N PHE A 89 -4.28 -12.03 -15.81
CA PHE A 89 -3.25 -11.03 -16.03
C PHE A 89 -3.78 -9.60 -15.86
N VAL A 90 -4.90 -9.26 -16.51
CA VAL A 90 -5.46 -7.90 -16.43
C VAL A 90 -5.91 -7.57 -15.00
N VAL A 91 -6.63 -8.46 -14.33
CA VAL A 91 -7.10 -8.22 -12.95
C VAL A 91 -5.92 -8.16 -11.98
N GLY A 92 -4.95 -9.07 -12.12
CA GLY A 92 -3.74 -9.09 -11.31
C GLY A 92 -2.91 -7.83 -11.49
N MET A 93 -2.69 -7.38 -12.73
CA MET A 93 -1.97 -6.14 -13.04
C MET A 93 -2.68 -4.91 -12.46
N LEU A 94 -4.02 -4.86 -12.50
CA LEU A 94 -4.78 -3.76 -11.89
C LEU A 94 -4.59 -3.73 -10.37
N ILE A 95 -4.72 -4.86 -9.69
CA ILE A 95 -4.58 -4.92 -8.23
C ILE A 95 -3.14 -4.63 -7.80
N LEU A 96 -2.16 -5.33 -8.41
CA LEU A 96 -0.75 -5.24 -8.04
C LEU A 96 -0.13 -3.91 -8.47
N GLY A 97 -0.47 -3.42 -9.66
CA GLY A 97 -0.05 -2.11 -10.15
C GLY A 97 -0.63 -0.97 -9.29
N THR A 98 -1.90 -1.04 -8.92
CA THR A 98 -2.50 -0.06 -7.99
C THR A 98 -1.84 -0.13 -6.62
N SER A 99 -1.52 -1.35 -6.14
CA SER A 99 -0.81 -1.55 -4.87
C SER A 99 0.59 -0.95 -4.89
N PHE A 100 1.32 -1.08 -6.01
CA PHE A 100 2.62 -0.45 -6.19
C PHE A 100 2.52 1.08 -6.12
N VAL A 101 1.58 1.68 -6.84
CA VAL A 101 1.35 3.14 -6.83
C VAL A 101 0.96 3.62 -5.43
N MET A 102 0.02 2.93 -4.76
CA MET A 102 -0.40 3.28 -3.40
C MET A 102 0.74 3.15 -2.38
N GLY A 103 1.61 2.15 -2.54
CA GLY A 103 2.81 1.98 -1.74
C GLY A 103 3.77 3.18 -1.87
N ILE A 104 4.00 3.64 -3.10
CA ILE A 104 4.85 4.83 -3.35
C ILE A 104 4.21 6.08 -2.75
N VAL A 105 2.91 6.28 -2.93
CA VAL A 105 2.18 7.42 -2.34
C VAL A 105 2.27 7.40 -0.81
N MET A 106 2.16 6.21 -0.20
CA MET A 106 2.34 6.03 1.24
C MET A 106 3.77 6.37 1.67
N LEU A 107 4.78 5.92 0.94
CA LEU A 107 6.19 6.18 1.23
C LEU A 107 6.50 7.67 1.18
N ILE A 108 6.12 8.35 0.09
CA ILE A 108 6.31 9.80 -0.07
C ILE A 108 5.64 10.56 1.08
N LYS A 109 4.45 10.13 1.51
CA LYS A 109 3.76 10.75 2.64
C LYS A 109 4.56 10.62 3.94
N TYR A 110 5.07 9.44 4.26
CA TYR A 110 5.83 9.24 5.50
C TYR A 110 7.20 9.91 5.48
N LEU A 111 7.89 9.95 4.33
CA LEU A 111 9.11 10.75 4.16
C LEU A 111 8.87 12.25 4.37
N ASN A 112 7.74 12.77 3.87
CA ASN A 112 7.33 14.16 4.11
C ASN A 112 6.97 14.45 5.58
N TYR A 113 6.50 13.45 6.34
CA TYR A 113 6.31 13.61 7.78
C TYR A 113 7.63 13.62 8.53
N PHE A 114 8.55 12.74 8.15
CA PHE A 114 9.87 12.65 8.75
C PHE A 114 10.63 13.99 8.64
N SER A 115 10.66 14.57 7.43
CA SER A 115 11.31 15.86 7.21
C SER A 115 10.72 16.97 8.08
N ARG A 116 9.39 17.06 8.19
CA ARG A 116 8.73 18.08 9.03
C ARG A 116 9.05 17.95 10.51
N ILE A 117 9.22 16.74 11.02
CA ILE A 117 9.60 16.52 12.43
C ILE A 117 11.04 17.03 12.64
N GLN A 118 11.95 16.69 11.72
CA GLN A 118 13.35 17.09 11.78
C GLN A 118 13.56 18.60 11.71
N TYR A 119 12.77 19.33 10.89
CA TYR A 119 12.87 20.79 10.74
C TYR A 119 11.96 21.60 11.69
N SER A 120 11.27 20.95 12.64
CA SER A 120 10.46 21.65 13.67
C SER A 120 11.18 21.89 15.00
N HIS A 121 12.43 21.44 15.08
CA HIS A 121 13.40 21.72 16.14
C HIS A 121 14.45 22.71 15.64
#